data_AF-Q3TC36-F1
#
_entry.id   AF-Q3TC36-F1
#
_cell.length_a   1.000
_cell.length_b   1.000
_cell.length_c   1.000
_cell.angle_alpha   90.00
_cell.angle_beta   90.00
_cell.angle_gamma   90.00
#
_symmetry.space_group_name_H-M   'P 1'
#
loop_
_entity.id
_entity.type
_entity.pdbx_description
1 polymer ?
#
loop_
_entity_poly.entity_id
_entity_poly.type
_entity_poly.pdbx_seq_one_letter_code
_entity_poly.pdbx_strand_id
1 'polypeptide(L)'
;MVPFGPLAFMPGKLVHTNEVTVLLGDNWFAKCSAKQAVGLVEHRKEHVRKTIDDFKKVLKNFESRVEFTEDLQKMSDAAGDFVDIREEIKSDFEFKGKQRIAHKPHSKPKTSDIFEADFENGVKPKDTFDADELWARLEELERQEELLGELESKPDTVIANGEDRVSSEEEKEGADT
;
A
#
# COMPACT_ATOMS: atom_id res chain seq x y z
N MET A 1 -19.93 -45.83 -12.55
CA MET A 1 -19.51 -45.88 -13.96
C MET A 1 -18.58 -44.71 -14.21
N VAL A 2 -17.50 -44.89 -14.97
CA VAL A 2 -16.50 -43.84 -15.27
C VAL A 2 -16.75 -43.32 -16.68
N PRO A 3 -16.97 -42.01 -16.87
CA PRO A 3 -17.14 -41.45 -18.21
C PRO A 3 -15.81 -41.52 -18.98
N PHE A 4 -15.84 -42.09 -20.18
CA PHE A 4 -14.70 -42.10 -21.12
C PHE A 4 -14.89 -41.08 -22.26
N GLY A 5 -16.05 -40.41 -22.28
CA GLY A 5 -16.40 -39.36 -23.23
C GLY A 5 -17.84 -38.89 -22.98
N PRO A 6 -18.36 -37.96 -23.79
CA PRO A 6 -19.70 -37.40 -23.59
C PRO A 6 -20.85 -38.43 -23.63
N LEU A 7 -20.67 -39.52 -24.38
CA LEU A 7 -21.72 -40.54 -24.63
C LEU A 7 -21.33 -41.95 -24.17
N ALA A 8 -20.15 -42.14 -23.56
CA ALA A 8 -19.60 -43.46 -23.27
C ALA A 8 -19.15 -43.60 -21.81
N PHE A 9 -19.46 -44.76 -21.22
CA PHE A 9 -19.16 -45.08 -19.83
C PHE A 9 -18.58 -46.48 -19.69
N MET A 10 -17.53 -46.63 -18.89
CA MET A 10 -16.93 -47.91 -18.54
C MET A 10 -17.28 -48.33 -17.09
N PRO A 11 -17.46 -49.64 -16.81
CA PRO A 11 -17.57 -50.13 -15.45
C PRO A 11 -16.20 -50.01 -14.74
N GLY A 12 -16.22 -49.67 -13.45
CA GLY A 12 -15.01 -49.51 -12.65
C GLY A 12 -15.27 -49.76 -11.18
N LYS A 13 -14.20 -50.07 -10.43
CA LYS A 13 -14.25 -50.31 -8.98
C LYS A 13 -13.61 -49.14 -8.24
N LEU A 14 -14.20 -48.74 -7.11
CA LEU A 14 -13.67 -47.69 -6.27
C LEU A 14 -12.57 -48.26 -5.35
N VAL A 15 -11.42 -47.60 -5.31
CA VAL A 15 -10.26 -47.95 -4.49
C VAL A 15 -9.71 -46.66 -3.86
N HIS A 16 -9.27 -46.70 -2.60
CA HIS A 16 -8.77 -45.53 -1.84
C HIS A 16 -9.73 -44.32 -1.81
N THR A 17 -10.95 -44.51 -1.27
CA THR A 17 -12.02 -43.49 -1.22
C THR A 17 -11.64 -42.18 -0.54
N ASN A 18 -10.66 -42.21 0.36
CA ASN A 18 -10.25 -41.05 1.14
C ASN A 18 -9.12 -40.25 0.47
N GLU A 19 -8.52 -40.75 -0.61
CA GLU A 19 -7.44 -40.07 -1.32
C GLU A 19 -7.96 -39.47 -2.62
N VAL A 20 -7.83 -38.15 -2.76
CA VAL A 20 -8.30 -37.40 -3.92
C VAL A 20 -7.16 -36.58 -4.47
N THR A 21 -6.99 -36.60 -5.80
CA THR A 21 -6.02 -35.74 -6.48
C THR A 21 -6.66 -34.39 -6.78
N VAL A 22 -6.08 -33.32 -6.26
CA VAL A 22 -6.61 -31.95 -6.38
C VAL A 22 -5.64 -31.09 -7.19
N LEU A 23 -6.18 -30.28 -8.09
CA LEU A 23 -5.43 -29.26 -8.84
C LEU A 23 -5.29 -27.99 -7.98
N LEU A 24 -4.06 -27.60 -7.66
CA LEU A 24 -3.76 -26.40 -6.86
C LEU A 24 -3.69 -25.13 -7.74
N GLY A 25 -3.15 -25.25 -8.96
CA GLY A 25 -2.94 -24.18 -9.94
C GLY A 25 -1.81 -24.58 -10.89
N ASP A 26 -1.69 -23.95 -12.07
CA ASP A 26 -0.60 -24.16 -13.03
C ASP A 26 -0.24 -25.64 -13.31
N ASN A 27 -1.27 -26.49 -13.45
CA ASN A 27 -1.14 -27.94 -13.64
C ASN A 27 -0.38 -28.66 -12.51
N TRP A 28 -0.30 -28.07 -11.32
CA TRP A 28 0.23 -28.71 -10.12
C TRP A 28 -0.85 -29.54 -9.41
N PHE A 29 -0.62 -30.85 -9.33
CA PHE A 29 -1.53 -31.80 -8.68
C PHE A 29 -0.96 -32.31 -7.37
N ALA A 30 -1.80 -32.39 -6.34
CA ALA A 30 -1.44 -32.96 -5.05
C ALA A 30 -2.45 -34.02 -4.62
N LYS A 31 -1.98 -35.08 -3.97
CA LYS A 31 -2.86 -36.04 -3.28
C LYS A 31 -3.28 -35.44 -1.93
N CYS A 32 -4.59 -35.39 -1.70
CA CYS A 32 -5.16 -34.84 -0.48
C CYS A 32 -6.18 -35.82 0.11
N SER A 33 -6.41 -35.71 1.41
CA SER A 33 -7.53 -36.41 2.02
C SER A 33 -8.86 -35.79 1.57
N ALA A 34 -9.93 -36.60 1.46
CA ALA A 34 -11.27 -36.13 1.11
C ALA A 34 -11.73 -34.95 2.00
N LYS A 35 -11.41 -34.97 3.31
CA LYS A 35 -11.74 -33.87 4.23
C LYS A 35 -11.02 -32.57 3.87
N GLN A 36 -9.75 -32.66 3.48
CA GLN A 36 -8.95 -31.50 3.07
C GLN A 36 -9.44 -30.92 1.73
N ALA A 37 -9.79 -31.79 0.78
CA ALA A 37 -10.32 -31.39 -0.52
C ALA A 37 -11.63 -30.59 -0.37
N VAL A 38 -12.53 -30.99 0.54
CA VAL A 38 -13.74 -30.23 0.85
C VAL A 38 -13.42 -28.83 1.38
N GLY A 39 -12.45 -28.71 2.30
CA GLY A 39 -12.01 -27.42 2.82
C GLY A 39 -11.47 -26.49 1.72
N LEU A 40 -10.69 -27.03 0.78
CA LEU A 40 -10.20 -26.24 -0.35
C LEU A 40 -11.34 -25.76 -1.26
N VAL A 41 -12.34 -26.61 -1.51
CA VAL A 41 -13.50 -26.25 -2.32
C VAL A 41 -14.30 -25.12 -1.66
N GLU A 42 -14.54 -25.18 -0.34
CA GLU A 42 -15.26 -24.11 0.35
C GLU A 42 -14.47 -22.80 0.34
N HIS A 43 -13.16 -22.83 0.58
CA HIS A 43 -12.33 -21.64 0.48
C HIS A 43 -12.37 -21.01 -0.93
N ARG A 44 -12.37 -21.84 -1.98
CA ARG A 44 -12.50 -21.37 -3.37
C ARG A 44 -13.88 -20.75 -3.63
N LYS A 45 -14.96 -21.34 -3.11
CA LYS A 45 -16.32 -20.78 -3.23
C LYS A 45 -16.42 -19.42 -2.55
N GLU A 46 -15.87 -19.30 -1.34
CA GLU A 46 -15.87 -18.04 -0.59
C GLU A 46 -15.09 -16.96 -1.33
N HIS A 47 -13.90 -17.30 -1.85
CA HIS A 47 -13.11 -16.36 -2.65
C HIS A 47 -13.89 -15.84 -3.86
N VAL A 48 -14.52 -16.74 -4.63
CA VAL A 48 -15.33 -16.33 -5.80
C VAL A 48 -16.50 -15.44 -5.40
N ARG A 49 -17.21 -15.76 -4.31
CA ARG A 49 -18.32 -14.93 -3.80
C ARG A 49 -17.85 -13.53 -3.43
N LYS A 50 -16.73 -13.43 -2.70
CA LYS A 50 -16.12 -12.14 -2.34
C LYS A 50 -15.78 -11.31 -3.58
N THR A 51 -15.15 -11.92 -4.57
CA THR A 51 -14.80 -11.25 -5.83
C THR A 51 -16.04 -10.75 -6.57
N ILE A 52 -17.13 -11.53 -6.60
CA ILE A 52 -18.41 -11.10 -7.17
C ILE A 52 -18.97 -9.88 -6.43
N ASP A 53 -18.94 -9.90 -5.10
CA ASP A 53 -19.47 -8.79 -4.30
C ASP A 53 -18.63 -7.52 -4.44
N ASP A 54 -17.31 -7.64 -4.56
CA ASP A 54 -16.44 -6.51 -4.85
C ASP A 54 -16.71 -5.92 -6.25
N PHE A 55 -16.95 -6.76 -7.26
CA PHE A 55 -17.37 -6.29 -8.58
C PHE A 55 -18.73 -5.59 -8.56
N LYS A 56 -19.69 -6.06 -7.76
CA LYS A 56 -20.98 -5.36 -7.60
C LYS A 56 -20.82 -3.98 -6.99
N LYS A 57 -19.92 -3.80 -6.01
CA LYS A 57 -19.60 -2.48 -5.45
C LYS A 57 -19.00 -1.56 -6.52
N VAL A 58 -18.08 -2.09 -7.32
CA VAL A 58 -17.48 -1.35 -8.44
C VAL A 58 -18.55 -0.92 -9.44
N LEU A 59 -19.48 -1.82 -9.79
CA LEU A 59 -20.60 -1.52 -10.69
C LEU A 59 -21.47 -0.37 -10.14
N LYS A 60 -21.85 -0.43 -8.86
CA LYS A 60 -22.62 0.65 -8.22
C LYS A 60 -21.88 1.99 -8.24
N ASN A 61 -20.56 1.98 -8.06
CA ASN A 61 -19.74 3.19 -8.16
C ASN A 61 -19.68 3.73 -9.59
N PHE A 62 -19.80 2.87 -10.61
CA PHE A 62 -19.90 3.32 -12.00
C PHE A 62 -21.27 3.89 -12.31
N GLU A 63 -22.36 3.26 -11.84
CA GLU A 63 -23.72 3.78 -11.99
C GLU A 63 -23.83 5.21 -11.42
N SER A 64 -23.35 5.42 -10.19
CA SER A 64 -23.39 6.76 -9.57
C SER A 64 -22.54 7.79 -10.32
N ARG A 65 -21.43 7.38 -10.93
CA ARG A 65 -20.60 8.28 -11.75
C ARG A 65 -21.29 8.65 -13.06
N VAL A 66 -21.99 7.71 -13.68
CA VAL A 66 -22.76 7.95 -14.91
C VAL A 66 -23.90 8.92 -14.61
N GLU A 67 -24.70 8.63 -13.59
CA GLU A 67 -25.79 9.53 -13.15
C GLU A 67 -25.26 10.94 -12.84
N PHE A 68 -24.16 11.05 -12.10
CA PHE A 68 -23.52 12.34 -11.81
C PHE A 68 -23.11 13.11 -13.07
N THR A 69 -22.52 12.44 -14.05
CA THR A 69 -22.14 13.10 -15.32
C THR A 69 -23.34 13.51 -16.15
N GLU A 70 -24.41 12.72 -16.17
CA GLU A 70 -25.65 13.07 -16.84
C GLU A 70 -26.31 14.29 -16.20
N ASP A 71 -26.32 14.37 -14.88
CA ASP A 71 -26.88 15.51 -14.16
C ASP A 71 -26.05 16.79 -14.38
N LEU A 72 -24.72 16.68 -14.41
CA LEU A 72 -23.85 17.80 -14.76
C LEU A 72 -24.12 18.29 -16.20
N GLN A 73 -24.29 17.36 -17.14
CA GLN A 73 -24.64 17.70 -18.52
C GLN A 73 -25.97 18.44 -18.60
N LYS A 74 -27.03 17.94 -17.93
CA LYS A 74 -28.34 18.59 -17.87
C LYS A 74 -28.26 20.01 -17.29
N MET A 75 -27.45 20.21 -16.25
CA MET A 75 -27.23 21.54 -15.66
C MET A 75 -26.55 22.50 -16.65
N SER A 76 -25.56 22.01 -17.41
CA SER A 76 -24.88 22.82 -18.42
C SER A 76 -25.81 23.24 -19.57
N ASP A 77 -26.69 22.32 -20.03
CA ASP A 77 -27.63 22.57 -21.12
C ASP A 77 -28.77 23.52 -20.71
N ALA A 78 -29.19 23.49 -19.45
CA ALA A 78 -30.33 24.27 -18.96
C ALA A 78 -30.01 25.74 -18.64
N ALA A 79 -28.79 26.05 -18.18
CA ALA A 79 -28.47 27.37 -17.66
C ALA A 79 -27.92 28.35 -18.70
N GLY A 80 -27.48 27.90 -19.88
CA GLY A 80 -26.97 28.76 -20.97
C GLY A 80 -25.72 29.60 -20.65
N ASP A 81 -25.29 29.65 -19.39
CA ASP A 81 -24.16 30.44 -18.87
C ASP A 81 -22.87 29.61 -18.75
N PHE A 82 -22.94 28.30 -18.99
CA PHE A 82 -21.79 27.39 -18.99
C PHE A 82 -21.28 27.17 -20.40
N VAL A 83 -19.99 27.48 -20.64
CA VAL A 83 -19.30 27.17 -21.89
C VAL A 83 -18.49 25.88 -21.69
N ASP A 84 -18.90 24.80 -22.37
CA ASP A 84 -18.17 23.53 -22.36
C ASP A 84 -16.90 23.65 -23.23
N ILE A 85 -15.73 23.76 -22.60
CA ILE A 85 -14.44 23.88 -23.29
C ILE A 85 -13.96 22.49 -23.67
N ARG A 86 -14.18 22.10 -24.94
CA ARG A 86 -13.68 20.83 -25.50
C ARG A 86 -12.43 21.08 -26.34
N GLU A 87 -11.32 20.45 -25.94
CA GLU A 87 -10.11 20.42 -26.76
C GLU A 87 -10.15 19.21 -27.71
N GLU A 88 -9.98 19.46 -29.02
CA GLU A 88 -9.81 18.39 -29.99
C GLU A 88 -8.43 17.73 -29.83
N ILE A 89 -8.40 16.53 -29.26
CA ILE A 89 -7.17 15.74 -29.18
C ILE A 89 -6.84 15.22 -30.59
N LYS A 90 -5.93 15.90 -31.29
CA LYS A 90 -5.29 15.35 -32.49
C LYS A 90 -4.47 14.14 -32.07
N SER A 91 -4.72 12.99 -32.70
CA SER A 91 -4.06 11.70 -32.47
C SER A 91 -2.54 11.71 -32.64
N ASP A 92 -1.98 12.79 -33.16
CA ASP A 92 -0.57 12.92 -33.53
C ASP A 92 0.31 13.40 -32.37
N PHE A 93 -0.25 13.59 -31.17
CA PHE A 93 0.53 13.77 -29.95
C PHE A 93 1.18 12.44 -29.56
N GLU A 94 2.30 12.11 -30.20
CA GLU A 94 3.32 11.30 -29.56
C GLU A 94 3.63 11.95 -28.22
N PHE A 95 3.26 11.30 -27.13
CA PHE A 95 3.54 11.75 -25.77
C PHE A 95 5.08 11.66 -25.58
N LYS A 96 5.83 12.64 -26.08
CA LYS A 96 7.30 12.75 -25.94
C LYS A 96 7.74 13.09 -24.51
N GLY A 97 6.81 13.03 -23.55
CA GLY A 97 7.11 13.07 -22.13
C GLY A 97 7.35 11.67 -21.60
N LYS A 98 8.49 11.45 -20.93
CA LYS A 98 8.69 10.24 -20.12
C LYS A 98 7.49 10.09 -19.19
N GLN A 99 6.82 8.94 -19.22
CA GLN A 99 5.72 8.62 -18.33
C GLN A 99 6.14 8.94 -16.88
N ARG A 100 5.36 9.77 -16.17
CA ARG A 100 5.66 10.10 -14.78
C ARG A 100 5.54 8.82 -13.96
N ILE A 101 6.68 8.30 -13.51
CA ILE A 101 6.72 7.14 -12.62
C ILE A 101 6.54 7.69 -11.20
N ALA A 102 5.47 7.29 -10.52
CA ALA A 102 5.29 7.61 -9.11
C ALA A 102 6.44 7.02 -8.29
N HIS A 103 6.93 7.77 -7.30
CA HIS A 103 7.92 7.25 -6.36
C HIS A 103 7.35 6.03 -5.64
N LYS A 104 8.04 4.89 -5.76
CA LYS A 104 7.70 3.71 -4.98
C LYS A 104 8.11 3.98 -3.53
N PRO A 105 7.21 3.87 -2.54
CA PRO A 105 7.62 3.91 -1.15
C PRO A 105 8.68 2.83 -0.93
N HIS A 106 9.79 3.20 -0.26
CA HIS A 106 10.95 2.36 0.03
C HIS A 106 11.94 2.07 -1.11
N SER A 107 11.90 2.81 -2.24
CA SER A 107 13.03 2.77 -3.18
C SER A 107 14.29 3.38 -2.56
N LYS A 108 15.41 2.65 -2.55
CA LYS A 108 16.71 3.17 -2.10
C LYS A 108 17.08 4.40 -2.94
N PRO A 109 17.61 5.47 -2.34
CA PRO A 109 18.08 6.62 -3.12
C PRO A 109 19.17 6.16 -4.09
N LYS A 110 19.09 6.62 -5.34
CA LYS A 110 20.16 6.40 -6.33
C LYS A 110 21.37 7.22 -5.88
N THR A 111 22.42 6.55 -5.43
CA THR A 111 23.74 7.14 -5.19
C THR A 111 24.48 7.26 -6.52
N SER A 112 23.97 8.09 -7.42
CA SER A 112 24.70 8.49 -8.61
C SER A 112 24.51 9.98 -8.72
N ASP A 113 25.41 10.69 -8.04
CA ASP A 113 26.07 11.91 -8.49
C ASP A 113 26.90 12.41 -7.31
N ILE A 114 28.07 11.79 -7.13
CA ILE A 114 29.16 12.40 -6.37
C ILE A 114 29.55 13.62 -7.19
N PHE A 115 29.28 14.81 -6.65
CA PHE A 115 29.69 16.07 -7.25
C PHE A 115 31.22 16.17 -7.15
N GLU A 116 31.93 15.86 -8.24
CA GLU A 116 33.35 16.16 -8.36
C GLU A 116 33.50 17.67 -8.62
N ALA A 117 33.93 18.39 -7.58
CA ALA A 117 34.38 19.76 -7.70
C ALA A 117 35.86 19.77 -8.09
N ASP A 118 36.18 20.23 -9.29
CA ASP A 118 37.55 20.48 -9.72
C ASP A 118 38.13 21.68 -8.95
N PHE A 119 38.93 21.40 -7.92
CA PHE A 119 39.76 22.42 -7.30
C PHE A 119 41.11 22.45 -8.01
N GLU A 120 41.39 23.53 -8.75
CA GLU A 120 42.70 23.86 -9.30
C GLU A 120 43.69 24.17 -8.16
N ASN A 121 44.23 23.13 -7.54
CA ASN A 121 45.54 23.11 -6.89
C ASN A 121 45.89 21.65 -6.62
N GLY A 122 46.92 21.15 -7.30
CA GLY A 122 47.33 19.76 -7.36
C GLY A 122 47.77 19.13 -6.03
N VAL A 123 46.81 18.86 -5.14
CA VAL A 123 46.94 17.88 -4.08
C VAL A 123 45.87 16.84 -4.34
N LYS A 124 46.33 15.66 -4.76
CA LYS A 124 45.48 14.46 -4.90
C LYS A 124 44.65 14.28 -3.62
N PRO A 125 43.36 13.91 -3.70
CA PRO A 125 42.60 13.60 -2.50
C PRO A 125 43.31 12.43 -1.84
N LYS A 126 43.88 12.69 -0.67
CA LYS A 126 44.38 11.61 0.18
C LYS A 126 43.10 10.92 0.65
N ASP A 127 42.84 9.75 0.07
CA ASP A 127 41.87 8.81 0.62
C ASP A 127 42.03 8.79 2.14
N THR A 128 40.90 8.84 2.84
CA THR A 128 40.76 8.76 4.29
C THR A 128 41.34 9.98 5.02
N PHE A 129 40.46 10.92 5.41
CA PHE A 129 40.65 11.51 6.74
C PHE A 129 40.75 10.31 7.68
N ASP A 130 41.84 10.23 8.45
CA ASP A 130 42.01 9.15 9.41
C ASP A 130 40.76 9.17 10.31
N ALA A 131 40.05 8.04 10.43
CA ALA A 131 38.78 8.02 11.13
C ALA A 131 38.97 8.56 12.55
N ASP A 132 40.13 8.27 13.15
CA ASP A 132 40.56 8.73 14.46
C ASP A 132 40.68 10.26 14.54
N GLU A 133 41.14 10.93 13.48
CA GLU A 133 41.21 12.39 13.42
C GLU A 133 39.82 13.02 13.33
N LEU A 134 38.88 12.36 12.63
CA LEU A 134 37.49 12.78 12.56
C LEU A 134 36.78 12.62 13.91
N TRP A 135 37.00 11.51 14.62
CA TRP A 135 36.45 11.27 15.95
C TRP A 135 36.99 12.26 16.98
N ALA A 136 38.30 12.55 16.97
CA ALA A 136 38.91 13.54 17.85
C ALA A 136 38.36 14.96 17.60
N ARG A 137 38.09 15.31 16.34
CA ARG A 137 37.45 16.59 15.98
C ARG A 137 36.03 16.69 16.54
N LEU A 138 35.26 15.60 16.52
CA LEU A 138 33.90 15.56 17.08
C LEU A 138 33.89 15.69 18.60
N GLU A 139 34.78 14.97 19.30
CA GLU A 139 34.88 15.03 20.77
C GLU A 139 35.24 16.45 21.27
N GLU A 140 36.13 17.15 20.55
CA GLU A 140 36.46 18.54 20.89
C GLU A 140 35.28 19.50 20.67
N LEU A 141 34.45 19.27 19.65
CA LEU A 141 33.25 20.09 19.40
C LEU A 141 32.18 19.85 20.47
N GLU A 142 31.97 18.60 20.89
CA GLU A 142 31.04 18.26 21.97
C GLU A 142 31.43 18.95 23.29
N ARG A 143 32.73 18.96 23.62
CA ARG A 143 33.25 19.68 24.79
C ARG A 143 33.01 21.20 24.71
N GLN A 144 33.05 21.77 23.51
CA GLN A 144 32.77 23.19 23.28
C GLN A 144 31.29 23.51 23.47
N GLU A 145 30.40 22.65 22.96
CA GLU A 145 28.95 22.78 23.14
C GLU A 145 28.53 22.64 24.61
N GLU A 146 29.15 21.72 25.36
CA GLU A 146 28.91 21.56 26.81
C GLU A 146 29.33 22.80 27.60
N LEU A 147 30.49 23.38 27.29
CA LEU A 147 30.93 24.64 27.90
C LEU A 147 30.02 25.82 27.56
N LEU A 148 29.46 25.85 26.35
CA LEU A 148 28.51 26.88 25.90
C LEU A 148 27.09 26.64 26.43
N GLY A 149 26.80 25.46 27.00
CA GLY A 149 25.50 25.12 27.57
C GLY A 149 24.40 24.88 26.53
N GLU A 150 24.76 24.64 25.26
CA GLU A 150 23.78 24.50 24.16
C GLU A 150 23.05 23.15 24.15
N LEU A 151 23.49 22.20 24.98
CA LEU A 151 22.88 20.87 25.07
C LEU A 151 21.52 20.86 25.82
N GLU A 152 21.19 21.91 26.58
CA GLU A 152 19.98 21.96 27.40
C GLU A 152 18.78 22.65 26.71
N SER A 153 18.62 22.49 25.39
CA SER A 153 17.38 22.87 24.72
C SER A 153 16.30 21.81 24.96
N LYS A 154 15.63 21.87 26.11
CA LYS A 154 14.43 21.05 26.40
C LYS A 154 13.42 21.23 25.25
N PRO A 155 12.89 20.16 24.62
CA PRO A 155 11.85 20.32 23.61
C PRO A 155 10.60 20.85 24.30
N ASP A 156 10.15 22.02 23.85
CA ASP A 156 8.97 22.72 24.34
C ASP A 156 7.75 21.78 24.27
N THR A 157 7.17 21.48 25.42
CA THR A 157 5.97 20.64 25.53
C THR A 157 4.82 21.33 24.81
N VAL A 158 4.46 20.82 23.64
CA VAL A 158 3.27 21.24 22.89
C VAL A 158 2.03 21.04 23.76
N ILE A 159 1.47 22.16 24.24
CA ILE A 159 0.23 22.23 24.99
C ILE A 159 -0.91 21.82 24.05
N ALA A 160 -1.47 20.63 24.26
CA ALA A 160 -2.73 20.22 23.66
C ALA A 160 -3.89 20.87 24.43
N ASN A 161 -4.49 21.91 23.84
CA ASN A 161 -5.75 22.48 24.31
C ASN A 161 -6.93 21.59 23.87
N GLY A 162 -7.77 21.20 24.83
CA GLY A 162 -9.05 20.53 24.55
C GLY A 162 -9.68 19.89 25.80
N GLU A 163 -10.16 20.74 26.71
CA GLU A 163 -10.75 20.45 28.03
C GLU A 163 -11.92 19.44 28.04
N ASP A 164 -11.80 18.49 28.97
CA ASP A 164 -12.75 17.98 29.97
C ASP A 164 -14.27 18.09 29.78
N ARG A 165 -14.93 16.92 29.95
CA ARG A 165 -16.10 16.84 30.84
C ARG A 165 -16.14 15.49 31.58
N VAL A 166 -15.52 15.47 32.76
CA VAL A 166 -15.78 14.49 33.83
C VAL A 166 -17.01 14.97 34.60
N SER A 167 -18.04 14.12 34.78
CA SER A 167 -18.98 14.18 35.91
C SER A 167 -20.04 13.06 35.84
N SER A 168 -19.91 12.03 36.68
CA SER A 168 -21.08 11.35 37.26
C SER A 168 -20.72 10.62 38.57
N GLU A 169 -21.19 11.22 39.66
CA GLU A 169 -21.85 10.60 40.83
C GLU A 169 -21.00 9.83 41.85
N GLU A 170 -20.75 10.52 42.97
CA GLU A 170 -20.56 9.95 44.31
C GLU A 170 -21.87 9.36 44.84
N GLU A 171 -21.81 8.19 45.48
CA GLU A 171 -22.38 7.92 46.80
C GLU A 171 -22.14 6.45 47.18
N LYS A 172 -21.35 6.23 48.25
CA LYS A 172 -21.62 5.25 49.33
C LYS A 172 -20.50 5.31 50.38
N GLU A 173 -20.77 6.04 51.45
CA GLU A 173 -20.14 5.81 52.75
C GLU A 173 -20.82 4.64 53.45
N GLY A 174 -20.03 3.77 54.09
CA GLY A 174 -20.52 2.74 54.99
C GLY A 174 -19.50 1.63 55.27
N ALA A 175 -18.71 1.82 56.35
CA ALA A 175 -17.88 0.90 57.14
C ALA A 175 -16.52 1.59 57.40
N ASP A 176 -15.97 1.75 58.59
CA ASP A 176 -16.11 0.97 59.82
C ASP A 176 -15.50 1.78 61.00
N THR A 177 -15.87 1.38 62.22
CA THR A 177 -15.31 1.71 63.56
C THR A 177 -15.61 3.05 64.23
#